data_AF-A0A6P4ZKQ0-F1
#
_entry.id   AF-A0A6P4ZKQ0-F1
#
_cell.length_a   1.000
_cell.length_b   1.000
_cell.length_c   1.000
_cell.angle_alpha   90.00
_cell.angle_beta   90.00
_cell.angle_gamma   90.00
#
_symmetry.space_group_name_H-M   'P 1'
#
loop_
_entity.id
_entity.type
_entity.pdbx_description
1 polymer ?
#
loop_
_entity_poly.entity_id
_entity_poly.type
_entity_poly.pdbx_seq_one_letter_code
_entity_poly.pdbx_strand_id
1 'polypeptide(L)'
;MTLHLAIKNVWSRKQEGMFAALHEGGQALILGGDGRADSPGHSAKYGSYTLMDLRTKKILTLQLVQSNEVGSSNAMEKEGLARAIDFIRRNCTLQIGKIVTDRHLQIAKWIRENLPETCHLYDIWHIAKDTKASVKLSAIITKKSLLKDIRKLSPKYQTAHLEAFHSTINHFAPKWAAFFYMGMLSRLHLAALHHNENCGRGQARNKDGERIYKIRYKKFKKSCTVQAVQGSCTFDYVTELTEEAVRLCEEAIVDDDLMEIPPTLTSTSGADRLNKEAAIQAHRTRFSIDE
;
A
#
# COMPACT_ATOMS: atom_id res chain seq x y z
N MET A 1 -18.48 -54.53 19.70
CA MET A 1 -17.93 -54.59 18.32
C MET A 1 -18.96 -54.24 17.25
N THR A 2 -20.22 -54.69 17.38
CA THR A 2 -21.31 -54.46 16.40
C THR A 2 -21.60 -52.98 16.12
N LEU A 3 -21.62 -52.12 17.15
CA LEU A 3 -21.87 -50.69 16.99
C LEU A 3 -20.79 -49.99 16.16
N HIS A 4 -19.50 -50.27 16.41
CA HIS A 4 -18.40 -49.68 15.66
C HIS A 4 -18.48 -50.06 14.17
N LEU A 5 -18.74 -51.34 13.87
CA LEU A 5 -18.89 -51.80 12.49
C LEU A 5 -20.10 -51.13 11.81
N ALA A 6 -21.22 -50.98 12.51
CA ALA A 6 -22.40 -50.28 12.00
C ALA A 6 -22.09 -48.80 11.68
N ILE A 7 -21.41 -48.09 12.58
CA ILE A 7 -20.98 -46.70 12.36
C ILE A 7 -20.06 -46.61 11.13
N LYS A 8 -19.05 -47.50 11.04
CA LYS A 8 -18.12 -47.54 9.91
C LYS A 8 -18.87 -47.76 8.58
N ASN A 9 -19.77 -48.74 8.52
CA ASN A 9 -20.51 -49.06 7.31
C ASN A 9 -21.47 -47.93 6.90
N VAL A 10 -22.10 -47.24 7.86
CA VAL A 10 -22.94 -46.08 7.57
C VAL A 10 -22.09 -44.91 7.08
N TRP A 11 -20.95 -44.65 7.72
CA TRP A 11 -20.02 -43.60 7.31
C TRP A 11 -19.50 -43.82 5.88
N SER A 12 -18.97 -45.01 5.57
CA SER A 12 -18.45 -45.32 4.22
C SER A 12 -19.51 -45.13 3.14
N ARG A 13 -20.74 -45.65 3.33
CA ARG A 13 -21.83 -45.45 2.37
C ARG A 13 -22.19 -43.97 2.17
N LYS A 14 -22.21 -43.17 3.24
CA LYS A 14 -22.46 -41.72 3.14
C LYS A 14 -21.31 -41.00 2.44
N GLN A 15 -20.07 -41.43 2.68
CA GLN A 15 -18.86 -40.86 2.10
C GLN A 15 -18.79 -41.10 0.58
N GLU A 16 -19.11 -42.32 0.13
CA GLU A 16 -19.24 -42.67 -1.29
C GLU A 16 -20.27 -41.78 -1.99
N GLY A 17 -21.45 -41.61 -1.38
CA GLY A 17 -22.49 -40.71 -1.92
C GLY A 17 -22.04 -39.24 -2.00
N MET A 18 -21.24 -38.77 -1.04
CA MET A 18 -20.67 -37.42 -1.09
C MET A 18 -19.65 -37.25 -2.22
N PHE A 19 -18.78 -38.24 -2.44
CA PHE A 19 -17.81 -38.19 -3.55
C PHE A 19 -18.49 -38.28 -4.91
N ALA A 20 -19.53 -39.09 -5.06
CA ALA A 20 -20.33 -39.14 -6.28
C ALA A 20 -20.94 -37.76 -6.61
N ALA A 21 -21.57 -37.12 -5.62
CA ALA A 21 -22.15 -35.79 -5.79
C ALA A 21 -21.09 -34.70 -6.12
N LEU A 22 -19.89 -34.78 -5.53
CA LEU A 22 -18.80 -33.87 -5.87
C LEU A 22 -18.33 -34.08 -7.31
N HIS A 23 -18.22 -35.33 -7.75
CA HIS A 23 -17.79 -35.68 -9.11
C HIS A 23 -18.77 -35.16 -10.16
N GLU A 24 -20.08 -35.29 -9.93
CA GLU A 24 -21.12 -34.70 -10.78
C GLU A 24 -20.97 -33.18 -10.92
N GLY A 25 -20.51 -32.50 -9.86
CA GLY A 25 -20.25 -31.07 -9.89
C GLY A 25 -19.02 -30.67 -10.71
N GLY A 26 -18.05 -31.56 -10.94
CA GLY A 26 -16.87 -31.35 -11.78
C GLY A 26 -15.91 -30.23 -11.34
N GLN A 27 -16.15 -29.58 -10.20
CA GLN A 27 -15.34 -28.45 -9.73
C GLN A 27 -14.15 -28.93 -8.90
N ALA A 28 -13.02 -28.24 -9.03
CA ALA A 28 -11.87 -28.47 -8.15
C ALA A 28 -12.26 -28.26 -6.67
N LEU A 29 -11.72 -29.13 -5.80
CA LEU A 29 -12.02 -29.13 -4.37
C LEU A 29 -11.44 -27.89 -3.69
N ILE A 30 -12.21 -27.33 -2.76
CA ILE A 30 -11.78 -26.27 -1.86
C ILE A 30 -11.82 -26.84 -0.45
N LEU A 31 -10.67 -27.23 0.08
CA LEU A 31 -10.59 -27.99 1.31
C LEU A 31 -10.18 -27.13 2.49
N GLY A 32 -10.75 -27.40 3.66
CA GLY A 32 -10.36 -26.87 4.95
C GLY A 32 -9.83 -28.01 5.82
N GLY A 33 -8.62 -27.85 6.35
CA GLY A 33 -7.95 -28.85 7.16
C GLY A 33 -7.63 -28.33 8.56
N ASP A 34 -7.99 -29.09 9.59
CA ASP A 34 -7.70 -28.77 10.99
C ASP A 34 -7.38 -30.02 11.82
N GLY A 35 -6.45 -29.86 12.75
CA GLY A 35 -5.99 -30.87 13.70
C GLY A 35 -6.57 -30.70 15.09
N ARG A 36 -6.96 -31.80 15.72
CA ARG A 36 -7.44 -31.81 17.11
C ARG A 36 -6.79 -32.94 17.89
N ALA A 37 -6.32 -32.64 19.09
CA ALA A 37 -5.74 -33.62 20.01
C ALA A 37 -6.72 -33.95 21.16
N ASP A 38 -6.59 -35.14 21.72
CA ASP A 38 -7.40 -35.62 22.86
C ASP A 38 -7.05 -34.95 24.19
N SER A 39 -5.84 -34.41 24.34
CA SER A 39 -5.42 -33.61 25.49
C SER A 39 -4.44 -32.49 25.11
N PRO A 40 -4.35 -31.41 25.91
CA PRO A 40 -3.38 -30.35 25.68
C PRO A 40 -1.93 -30.80 26.00
N GLY A 41 -0.96 -30.29 25.24
CA GLY A 41 0.47 -30.44 25.54
C GLY A 41 1.11 -31.74 25.01
N HIS A 42 2.18 -32.18 25.67
CA HIS A 42 3.00 -33.32 25.22
C HIS A 42 2.41 -34.70 25.59
N SER A 43 1.27 -34.75 26.28
CA SER A 43 0.62 -35.99 26.74
C SER A 43 -0.47 -36.54 25.81
N ALA A 44 -0.71 -35.91 24.65
CA ALA A 44 -1.71 -36.37 23.70
C ALA A 44 -1.42 -37.80 23.19
N LYS A 45 -2.43 -38.67 23.28
CA LYS A 45 -2.34 -40.05 22.77
C LYS A 45 -2.92 -40.14 21.37
N TYR A 46 -4.06 -39.50 21.14
CA TYR A 46 -4.77 -39.49 19.86
C TYR A 46 -4.92 -38.09 19.31
N GLY A 47 -4.75 -37.98 18.01
CA GLY A 47 -4.89 -36.75 17.23
C GLY A 47 -5.69 -37.06 16.00
N SER A 48 -6.78 -36.34 15.80
CA SER A 48 -7.62 -36.44 14.62
C SER A 48 -7.35 -35.26 13.71
N TYR A 49 -7.12 -35.52 12.43
CA TYR A 49 -7.11 -34.50 11.39
C TYR A 49 -8.39 -34.59 10.58
N THR A 50 -9.09 -33.47 10.45
CA THR A 50 -10.36 -33.39 9.73
C THR A 50 -10.17 -32.61 8.44
N LEU A 51 -10.69 -33.15 7.34
CA LEU A 51 -10.67 -32.49 6.04
C LEU A 51 -12.11 -32.30 5.55
N MET A 52 -12.49 -31.03 5.39
CA MET A 52 -13.83 -30.59 4.99
C MET A 52 -13.78 -29.99 3.58
N ASP A 53 -14.81 -30.22 2.77
CA ASP A 53 -15.05 -29.38 1.59
C ASP A 53 -15.75 -28.08 2.03
N LEU A 54 -15.08 -26.95 1.86
CA LEU A 54 -15.53 -25.64 2.31
C LEU A 54 -16.73 -25.11 1.49
N ARG A 55 -16.97 -25.65 0.30
CA ARG A 55 -18.12 -25.27 -0.53
C ARG A 55 -19.41 -25.90 0.00
N THR A 56 -19.42 -27.21 0.20
CA THR A 56 -20.57 -27.98 0.68
C THR A 56 -20.68 -28.00 2.20
N LYS A 57 -19.62 -27.61 2.91
CA LYS A 57 -19.49 -27.66 4.39
C LYS A 57 -19.58 -29.08 4.92
N LYS A 58 -19.22 -30.08 4.11
CA LYS A 58 -19.28 -31.50 4.46
C LYS A 58 -17.89 -32.02 4.81
N ILE A 59 -17.83 -32.85 5.85
CA ILE A 59 -16.62 -33.56 6.21
C ILE A 59 -16.37 -34.66 5.16
N LEU A 60 -15.25 -34.56 4.45
CA LEU A 60 -14.88 -35.57 3.47
C LEU A 60 -14.15 -36.73 4.12
N THR A 61 -13.28 -36.45 5.10
CA THR A 61 -12.55 -37.51 5.80
C THR A 61 -12.07 -37.02 7.16
N LEU A 62 -11.89 -37.97 8.07
CA LEU A 62 -11.26 -37.78 9.37
C LEU A 62 -10.23 -38.88 9.56
N GLN A 63 -9.00 -38.50 9.89
CA GLN A 63 -7.88 -39.41 10.07
C GLN A 63 -7.44 -39.38 11.52
N LEU A 64 -7.56 -40.51 12.20
CA LEU A 64 -7.03 -40.70 13.54
C LEU A 64 -5.58 -41.15 13.45
N VAL A 65 -4.71 -40.48 14.19
CA VAL A 65 -3.30 -40.82 14.37
C VAL A 65 -3.09 -41.05 15.85
N GLN A 66 -2.30 -42.05 16.24
CA GLN A 66 -1.81 -42.24 17.59
C GLN A 66 -0.36 -41.74 17.71
N SER A 67 0.01 -41.11 18.82
CA SER A 67 1.32 -40.46 18.99
C SER A 67 2.51 -41.41 18.81
N ASN A 68 2.35 -42.68 19.18
CA ASN A 68 3.35 -43.73 18.99
C ASN A 68 3.64 -44.07 17.52
N GLU A 69 2.77 -43.68 16.58
CA GLU A 69 2.99 -43.91 15.15
C GLU A 69 3.98 -42.90 14.54
N VAL A 70 4.11 -41.72 15.14
CA VAL A 70 4.82 -40.56 14.58
C VAL A 70 5.87 -39.98 15.52
N GLY A 71 6.07 -40.61 16.69
CA GLY A 71 7.11 -40.29 17.67
C GLY A 71 6.87 -39.04 18.53
N SER A 72 5.90 -38.19 18.20
CA SER A 72 5.52 -37.03 19.03
C SER A 72 4.11 -36.54 18.74
N SER A 73 3.47 -35.90 19.72
CA SER A 73 2.14 -35.30 19.55
C SER A 73 2.11 -34.22 18.44
N ASN A 74 3.18 -33.44 18.30
CA ASN A 74 3.29 -32.39 17.28
C ASN A 74 3.37 -32.94 15.84
N ALA A 75 3.82 -34.18 15.65
CA ALA A 75 3.93 -34.77 14.30
C ALA A 75 2.60 -35.35 13.79
N MET A 76 1.64 -35.58 14.69
CA MET A 76 0.36 -36.24 14.39
C MET A 76 -0.49 -35.44 13.43
N GLU A 77 -0.45 -34.10 13.54
CA GLU A 77 -1.25 -33.22 12.70
C GLU A 77 -0.82 -33.28 11.23
N LYS A 78 0.50 -33.23 10.98
CA LYS A 78 1.07 -33.36 9.64
C LYS A 78 0.77 -34.74 9.04
N GLU A 79 0.93 -35.80 9.83
CA GLU A 79 0.62 -37.16 9.41
C GLU A 79 -0.87 -37.33 9.08
N GLY A 80 -1.74 -36.77 9.92
CA GLY A 80 -3.18 -36.80 9.70
C GLY A 80 -3.58 -36.09 8.41
N LEU A 81 -2.96 -34.94 8.10
CA LEU A 81 -3.12 -34.27 6.81
C LEU A 81 -2.67 -35.15 5.65
N ALA A 82 -1.47 -35.74 5.74
CA ALA A 82 -0.93 -36.59 4.68
C ALA A 82 -1.86 -37.77 4.37
N ARG A 83 -2.32 -38.47 5.41
CA ARG A 83 -3.31 -39.56 5.29
C ARG A 83 -4.63 -39.08 4.69
N ALA A 84 -5.08 -37.90 5.07
CA ALA A 84 -6.34 -37.35 4.58
C ALA A 84 -6.26 -37.02 3.09
N ILE A 85 -5.16 -36.41 2.65
CA ILE A 85 -4.92 -36.10 1.24
C ILE A 85 -4.77 -37.38 0.40
N ASP A 86 -4.03 -38.37 0.91
CA ASP A 86 -3.93 -39.67 0.26
C ASP A 86 -5.28 -40.37 0.12
N PHE A 87 -6.12 -40.28 1.16
CA PHE A 87 -7.47 -40.80 1.12
C PHE A 87 -8.31 -40.10 0.04
N ILE A 88 -8.25 -38.77 -0.07
CA ILE A 88 -8.94 -38.02 -1.13
C ILE A 88 -8.45 -38.46 -2.51
N ARG A 89 -7.13 -38.54 -2.73
CA ARG A 89 -6.55 -38.95 -4.02
C ARG A 89 -6.98 -40.35 -4.47
N ARG A 90 -7.21 -41.27 -3.54
CA ARG A 90 -7.67 -42.64 -3.84
C ARG A 90 -9.16 -42.74 -4.15
N ASN A 91 -9.98 -41.86 -3.56
CA ASN A 91 -11.44 -41.95 -3.63
C ASN A 91 -12.09 -40.85 -4.49
N CYS A 92 -11.32 -39.87 -4.94
CA CYS A 92 -11.79 -38.75 -5.73
C CYS A 92 -10.78 -38.37 -6.80
N THR A 93 -11.24 -38.29 -8.05
CA THR A 93 -10.43 -37.90 -9.21
C THR A 93 -10.35 -36.38 -9.41
N LEU A 94 -11.07 -35.59 -8.62
CA LEU A 94 -11.07 -34.13 -8.71
C LEU A 94 -9.75 -33.56 -8.20
N GLN A 95 -9.27 -32.51 -8.87
CA GLN A 95 -8.10 -31.76 -8.42
C GLN A 95 -8.40 -31.04 -7.10
N ILE A 96 -7.42 -31.03 -6.19
CA ILE A 96 -7.44 -30.18 -5.01
C ILE A 96 -6.95 -28.79 -5.41
N GLY A 97 -7.89 -27.87 -5.70
CA GLY A 97 -7.54 -26.53 -6.16
C GLY A 97 -7.03 -25.63 -5.03
N LYS A 98 -7.69 -25.68 -3.86
CA LYS A 98 -7.34 -24.85 -2.70
C LYS A 98 -7.35 -25.67 -1.42
N ILE A 99 -6.39 -25.41 -0.55
CA ILE A 99 -6.37 -25.91 0.83
C ILE A 99 -6.22 -24.72 1.77
N VAL A 100 -7.09 -24.63 2.77
CA VAL A 100 -7.04 -23.65 3.85
C VAL A 100 -6.69 -24.37 5.15
N THR A 101 -5.63 -23.95 5.84
CA THR A 101 -5.23 -24.51 7.15
C THR A 101 -4.79 -23.42 8.11
N ASP A 102 -4.59 -23.80 9.36
CA ASP A 102 -3.83 -23.00 10.33
C ASP A 102 -2.38 -22.78 9.91
N ARG A 103 -1.73 -21.81 10.58
CA ARG A 103 -0.32 -21.48 10.36
C ARG A 103 0.61 -22.51 11.03
N HIS A 104 0.66 -23.72 10.47
CA HIS A 104 1.55 -24.78 10.92
C HIS A 104 2.72 -24.98 9.94
N LEU A 105 3.95 -24.68 10.37
CA LEU A 105 5.15 -24.67 9.50
C LEU A 105 5.40 -26.01 8.78
N GLN A 106 5.24 -27.14 9.46
CA GLN A 106 5.48 -28.45 8.83
C GLN A 106 4.41 -28.82 7.79
N ILE A 107 3.15 -28.40 8.00
CA ILE A 107 2.06 -28.60 7.04
C ILE A 107 2.30 -27.73 5.81
N ALA A 108 2.63 -26.46 6.01
CA ALA A 108 2.93 -25.54 4.90
C ALA A 108 4.13 -26.02 4.07
N LYS A 109 5.14 -26.61 4.72
CA LYS A 109 6.26 -27.26 4.02
C LYS A 109 5.77 -28.50 3.25
N TRP A 110 5.03 -29.39 3.90
CA TRP A 110 4.55 -30.62 3.30
C TRP A 110 3.64 -30.38 2.09
N ILE A 111 2.69 -29.45 2.18
CA ILE A 111 1.80 -29.08 1.06
C ILE A 111 2.61 -28.55 -0.12
N ARG A 112 3.61 -27.68 0.14
CA ARG A 112 4.47 -27.15 -0.93
C ARG A 112 5.24 -28.23 -1.67
N GLU A 113 5.69 -29.26 -0.95
CA GLU A 113 6.49 -30.35 -1.51
C GLU A 113 5.62 -31.41 -2.20
N ASN A 114 4.39 -31.67 -1.73
CA ASN A 114 3.55 -32.80 -2.17
C ASN A 114 2.31 -32.40 -2.98
N LEU A 115 1.96 -31.12 -2.99
CA LEU A 115 0.79 -30.54 -3.67
C LEU A 115 1.16 -29.20 -4.35
N PRO A 116 2.12 -29.18 -5.28
CA PRO A 116 2.63 -27.94 -5.90
C PRO A 116 1.55 -27.19 -6.71
N GLU A 117 0.59 -27.92 -7.27
CA GLU A 117 -0.53 -27.37 -8.05
C GLU A 117 -1.68 -26.85 -7.17
N THR A 118 -1.61 -27.03 -5.85
CA THR A 118 -2.65 -26.59 -4.92
C THR A 118 -2.30 -25.22 -4.34
N CYS A 119 -3.26 -24.30 -4.39
CA CYS A 119 -3.14 -23.01 -3.73
C CYS A 119 -3.36 -23.17 -2.22
N HIS A 120 -2.28 -23.11 -1.45
CA HIS A 120 -2.32 -23.12 0.02
C HIS A 120 -2.61 -21.72 0.56
N LEU A 121 -3.64 -21.62 1.40
CA LEU A 121 -4.06 -20.40 2.08
C LEU A 121 -4.06 -20.64 3.59
N TYR A 122 -3.78 -19.58 4.36
CA TYR A 122 -3.97 -19.62 5.80
C TYR A 122 -5.38 -19.14 6.18
N ASP A 123 -5.96 -19.73 7.21
CA ASP A 123 -7.15 -19.15 7.83
C ASP A 123 -6.79 -17.79 8.46
N ILE A 124 -7.41 -16.73 7.90
CA ILE A 124 -7.18 -15.35 8.33
C ILE A 124 -7.60 -15.13 9.78
N TRP A 125 -8.54 -15.90 10.32
CA TRP A 125 -8.99 -15.77 11.70
C TRP A 125 -7.86 -15.96 12.70
N HIS A 126 -6.93 -16.88 12.43
CA HIS A 126 -5.77 -17.15 13.30
C HIS A 126 -4.71 -16.06 13.22
N ILE A 127 -4.66 -15.28 12.14
CA ILE A 127 -3.74 -14.14 11.99
C ILE A 127 -4.36 -12.86 12.57
N ALA A 128 -5.66 -12.68 12.35
CA ALA A 128 -6.38 -11.47 12.69
C ALA A 128 -6.61 -11.31 14.20
N LYS A 129 -6.79 -12.42 14.94
CA LYS A 129 -7.33 -12.36 16.30
C LYS A 129 -6.37 -11.82 17.38
N ASP A 130 -5.07 -12.15 17.40
CA ASP A 130 -4.34 -11.99 18.68
C ASP A 130 -2.90 -11.46 18.60
N THR A 131 -2.47 -10.87 17.49
CA THR A 131 -1.16 -10.20 17.47
C THR A 131 -1.30 -8.71 17.78
N LYS A 132 -0.45 -8.19 18.67
CA LYS A 132 -0.30 -6.73 18.90
C LYS A 132 -0.09 -5.96 17.59
N ALA A 133 0.57 -6.59 16.61
CA ALA A 133 0.77 -6.05 15.28
C ALA A 133 -0.53 -5.96 14.46
N SER A 134 -1.34 -7.02 14.42
CA SER A 134 -2.65 -7.04 13.73
C SER A 134 -3.58 -5.95 14.28
N VAL A 135 -3.68 -5.84 15.61
CA VAL A 135 -4.52 -4.84 16.27
C VAL A 135 -4.07 -3.42 15.93
N LYS A 136 -2.76 -3.13 16.03
CA LYS A 136 -2.22 -1.80 15.67
C LYS A 136 -2.40 -1.48 14.19
N LEU A 137 -2.13 -2.45 13.31
CA LEU A 137 -2.28 -2.27 11.88
C LEU A 137 -3.75 -2.00 11.53
N SER A 138 -4.67 -2.79 12.07
CA SER A 138 -6.11 -2.61 11.90
C SER A 138 -6.56 -1.21 12.35
N ALA A 139 -6.10 -0.75 13.52
CA ALA A 139 -6.41 0.59 14.02
C ALA A 139 -5.89 1.72 13.09
N ILE A 140 -4.72 1.54 12.47
CA ILE A 140 -4.16 2.52 11.53
C ILE A 140 -4.96 2.53 10.22
N ILE A 141 -5.17 1.37 9.60
CA ILE A 141 -5.81 1.27 8.27
C ILE A 141 -7.31 1.62 8.31
N THR A 142 -7.97 1.43 9.45
CA THR A 142 -9.39 1.75 9.65
C THR A 142 -9.62 3.16 10.22
N LYS A 143 -8.56 3.95 10.44
CA LYS A 143 -8.68 5.31 10.97
C LYS A 143 -9.54 6.18 10.03
N LYS A 144 -10.60 6.78 10.57
CA LYS A 144 -11.55 7.61 9.80
C LYS A 144 -10.88 8.71 8.96
N SER A 145 -9.84 9.36 9.51
CA SER A 145 -9.08 10.38 8.79
C SER A 145 -8.38 9.79 7.56
N LEU A 146 -7.66 8.67 7.74
CA LEU A 146 -6.96 8.00 6.66
C LEU A 146 -7.92 7.57 5.55
N LEU A 147 -9.06 6.98 5.92
CA LEU A 147 -10.08 6.58 4.94
C LEU A 147 -10.66 7.78 4.17
N LYS A 148 -10.82 8.94 4.83
CA LYS A 148 -11.24 10.19 4.19
C LYS A 148 -10.16 10.72 3.25
N ASP A 149 -8.89 10.65 3.65
CA ASP A 149 -7.76 11.15 2.88
C ASP A 149 -7.47 10.28 1.65
N ILE A 150 -7.57 8.95 1.78
CA ILE A 150 -7.41 7.99 0.68
C ILE A 150 -8.36 8.32 -0.48
N ARG A 151 -9.61 8.71 -0.18
CA ARG A 151 -10.60 9.09 -1.20
C ARG A 151 -10.24 10.38 -1.96
N LYS A 152 -9.33 11.18 -1.43
CA LYS A 152 -8.87 12.45 -2.02
C LYS A 152 -7.52 12.32 -2.72
N LEU A 153 -6.88 11.15 -2.67
CA LEU A 153 -5.59 10.95 -3.33
C LEU A 153 -5.77 11.05 -4.85
N SER A 154 -4.93 11.87 -5.48
CA SER A 154 -4.85 11.95 -6.94
C SER A 154 -4.04 10.75 -7.46
N PRO A 155 -4.63 9.87 -8.28
CA PRO A 155 -3.91 8.71 -8.82
C PRO A 155 -3.00 9.09 -10.00
N LYS A 156 -3.28 10.21 -10.66
CA LYS A 156 -2.68 10.59 -11.95
C LYS A 156 -1.78 11.81 -11.87
N TYR A 157 -2.22 12.84 -11.16
CA TYR A 157 -1.51 14.11 -11.10
C TYR A 157 -0.66 14.18 -9.83
N GLN A 158 0.62 14.49 -10.00
CA GLN A 158 1.62 14.58 -8.93
C GLN A 158 2.23 15.98 -8.89
N THR A 159 2.61 16.44 -7.70
CA THR A 159 3.18 17.78 -7.49
C THR A 159 4.71 17.82 -7.62
N ALA A 160 5.36 16.73 -8.06
CA ALA A 160 6.82 16.66 -8.17
C ALA A 160 7.41 17.78 -9.08
N HIS A 161 6.70 18.15 -10.15
CA HIS A 161 7.12 19.26 -11.02
C HIS A 161 7.04 20.62 -10.31
N LEU A 162 6.07 20.82 -9.40
CA LEU A 162 6.00 22.03 -8.58
C LEU A 162 7.17 22.10 -7.59
N GLU A 163 7.58 20.98 -7.01
CA GLU A 163 8.78 20.94 -6.16
C GLU A 163 10.05 21.28 -6.94
N ALA A 164 10.16 20.82 -8.19
CA ALA A 164 11.25 21.21 -9.08
C ALA A 164 11.24 22.71 -9.36
N PHE A 165 10.07 23.31 -9.60
CA PHE A 165 9.93 24.76 -9.77
C PHE A 165 10.35 25.54 -8.51
N HIS A 166 10.00 25.07 -7.31
CA HIS A 166 10.48 25.71 -6.07
C HIS A 166 12.01 25.70 -5.95
N SER A 167 12.69 24.71 -6.51
CA SER A 167 14.16 24.72 -6.61
C SER A 167 14.65 25.81 -7.57
N THR A 168 13.95 26.06 -8.68
CA THR A 168 14.24 27.16 -9.60
C THR A 168 14.06 28.51 -8.91
N ILE A 169 12.99 28.71 -8.13
CA ILE A 169 12.76 29.96 -7.37
C ILE A 169 13.98 30.30 -6.50
N ASN A 170 14.61 29.32 -5.84
CA ASN A 170 15.77 29.59 -4.98
C ASN A 170 16.96 30.21 -5.74
N HIS A 171 17.06 30.06 -7.07
CA HIS A 171 18.09 30.71 -7.88
C HIS A 171 17.78 32.20 -8.12
N PHE A 172 16.50 32.54 -8.29
CA PHE A 172 16.03 33.91 -8.56
C PHE A 172 15.76 34.70 -7.29
N ALA A 173 15.27 34.06 -6.23
CA ALA A 173 14.94 34.67 -4.94
C ALA A 173 15.46 33.75 -3.81
N PRO A 174 16.76 33.79 -3.52
CA PRO A 174 17.34 32.95 -2.48
C PRO A 174 16.82 33.36 -1.10
N LYS A 175 16.56 32.36 -0.23
CA LYS A 175 15.96 32.57 1.10
C LYS A 175 16.79 33.44 2.06
N TRP A 176 18.09 33.59 1.80
CA TRP A 176 18.99 34.39 2.64
C TRP A 176 18.95 35.88 2.29
N ALA A 177 18.36 36.26 1.15
CA ALA A 177 18.25 37.65 0.74
C ALA A 177 16.82 38.15 0.99
N ALA A 178 16.71 39.38 1.50
CA ALA A 178 15.45 40.09 1.61
C ALA A 178 15.21 40.94 0.35
N PHE A 179 13.96 41.00 -0.11
CA PHE A 179 13.56 41.78 -1.27
C PHE A 179 12.35 42.64 -0.90
N PHE A 180 12.26 43.85 -1.48
CA PHE A 180 11.03 44.63 -1.47
C PHE A 180 9.94 43.89 -2.24
N TYR A 181 8.67 44.21 -1.97
CA TYR A 181 7.52 43.49 -2.55
C TYR A 181 7.61 43.35 -4.07
N MET A 182 7.78 44.47 -4.80
CA MET A 182 7.92 44.45 -6.26
C MET A 182 9.16 43.67 -6.70
N GLY A 183 10.28 43.80 -5.99
CA GLY A 183 11.49 43.02 -6.28
C GLY A 183 11.29 41.51 -6.11
N MET A 184 10.51 41.09 -5.11
CA MET A 184 10.15 39.69 -4.90
C MET A 184 9.21 39.19 -6.00
N LEU A 185 8.16 39.96 -6.32
CA LEU A 185 7.19 39.62 -7.36
C LEU A 185 7.87 39.48 -8.73
N SER A 186 8.70 40.45 -9.12
CA SER A 186 9.45 40.39 -10.38
C SER A 186 10.37 39.18 -10.43
N ARG A 187 11.04 38.82 -9.33
CA ARG A 187 11.89 37.61 -9.27
C ARG A 187 11.08 36.32 -9.39
N LEU A 188 9.87 36.27 -8.83
CA LEU A 188 8.97 35.13 -9.00
C LEU A 188 8.47 35.02 -10.45
N HIS A 189 8.13 36.14 -11.10
CA HIS A 189 7.78 36.17 -12.52
C HIS A 189 8.95 35.71 -13.40
N LEU A 190 10.17 36.20 -13.15
CA LEU A 190 11.38 35.76 -13.87
C LEU A 190 11.64 34.26 -13.68
N ALA A 191 11.47 33.73 -12.46
CA ALA A 191 11.60 32.31 -12.21
C ALA A 191 10.55 31.49 -13.00
N ALA A 192 9.31 31.99 -13.07
CA ALA A 192 8.23 31.36 -13.82
C ALA A 192 8.48 31.38 -15.33
N LEU A 193 8.89 32.52 -15.89
CA LEU A 193 9.29 32.64 -17.30
C LEU A 193 10.41 31.65 -17.63
N HIS A 194 11.47 31.65 -16.82
CA HIS A 194 12.58 30.71 -16.98
C HIS A 194 12.12 29.25 -16.91
N HIS A 195 11.24 28.91 -15.97
CA HIS A 195 10.71 27.55 -15.84
C HIS A 195 9.85 27.14 -17.03
N ASN A 196 8.93 28.00 -17.47
CA ASN A 196 8.02 27.73 -18.58
C ASN A 196 8.78 27.46 -19.87
N GLU A 197 9.82 28.24 -20.15
CA GLU A 197 10.69 28.03 -21.31
C GLU A 197 11.50 26.73 -21.20
N ASN A 198 11.97 26.38 -20.00
CA ASN A 198 12.96 25.32 -19.81
C ASN A 198 12.40 23.98 -19.25
N CYS A 199 11.10 23.87 -18.95
CA CYS A 199 10.53 22.67 -18.33
C CYS A 199 10.42 21.47 -19.29
N GLY A 200 10.21 21.73 -20.59
CA GLY A 200 10.03 20.72 -21.63
C GLY A 200 11.31 20.26 -22.32
N ARG A 201 12.49 20.62 -21.80
CA ARG A 201 13.76 20.36 -22.47
C ARG A 201 14.03 18.87 -22.64
N GLY A 202 14.38 18.51 -23.88
CA GLY A 202 14.83 17.17 -24.23
C GLY A 202 16.13 16.77 -23.51
N GLN A 203 16.45 15.47 -23.54
CA GLN A 203 17.71 14.96 -23.03
C GLN A 203 18.88 15.45 -23.87
N ALA A 204 19.98 15.84 -23.22
CA ALA A 204 21.22 16.25 -23.86
C ALA A 204 21.81 15.11 -24.71
N ARG A 205 22.42 15.49 -25.84
CA ARG A 205 23.12 14.57 -26.74
C ARG A 205 24.59 14.97 -26.87
N ASN A 206 25.48 13.99 -27.04
CA ASN A 206 26.90 14.24 -27.34
C ASN A 206 27.09 14.63 -28.82
N LYS A 207 28.34 14.90 -29.23
CA LYS A 207 28.69 15.24 -30.63
C LYS A 207 28.30 14.14 -31.62
N ASP A 208 28.24 12.89 -31.15
CA ASP A 208 27.88 11.70 -31.92
C ASP A 208 26.36 11.44 -31.93
N GLY A 209 25.55 12.31 -31.30
CA GLY A 209 24.09 12.23 -31.27
C GLY A 209 23.50 11.29 -30.19
N GLU A 210 24.34 10.69 -29.35
CA GLU A 210 23.97 9.77 -28.28
C GLU A 210 23.50 10.50 -27.02
N ARG A 211 22.57 9.88 -26.27
CA ARG A 211 21.97 10.45 -25.06
C ARG A 211 22.94 10.48 -23.87
N ILE A 212 23.04 11.62 -23.20
CA ILE A 212 23.93 11.81 -22.05
C ILE A 212 23.24 11.42 -20.73
N TYR A 213 23.96 10.68 -19.89
CA TYR A 213 23.51 10.25 -18.57
C TYR A 213 24.51 10.64 -17.48
N LYS A 214 24.01 10.89 -16.27
CA LYS A 214 24.79 11.16 -15.08
C LYS A 214 24.53 10.11 -14.01
N ILE A 215 25.60 9.53 -13.46
CA ILE A 215 25.51 8.58 -12.36
C ILE A 215 25.45 9.37 -11.04
N ARG A 216 24.41 9.14 -10.23
CA ARG A 216 24.35 9.59 -8.84
C ARG A 216 24.52 8.40 -7.90
N TYR A 217 25.49 8.50 -7.00
CA TYR A 217 25.70 7.52 -5.93
C TYR A 217 24.87 7.89 -4.70
N LYS A 218 24.24 6.90 -4.07
CA LYS A 218 23.54 7.11 -2.80
C LYS A 218 24.58 7.18 -1.68
N LYS A 219 24.59 8.27 -0.90
CA LYS A 219 25.57 8.50 0.20
C LYS A 219 25.73 7.32 1.18
N PHE A 220 24.66 6.55 1.42
CA PHE A 220 24.62 5.49 2.44
C PHE A 220 24.50 4.06 1.88
N LYS A 221 24.51 3.88 0.56
CA LYS A 221 24.43 2.55 -0.07
C LYS A 221 25.38 2.47 -1.26
N LYS A 222 26.06 1.32 -1.45
CA LYS A 222 26.85 1.01 -2.67
C LYS A 222 25.95 0.75 -3.90
N SER A 223 24.97 1.63 -4.12
CA SER A 223 23.99 1.55 -5.21
C SER A 223 23.94 2.91 -5.89
N CYS A 224 23.89 2.91 -7.22
CA CYS A 224 23.80 4.11 -8.03
C CYS A 224 22.45 4.21 -8.73
N THR A 225 22.11 5.42 -9.14
CA THR A 225 20.98 5.70 -10.04
C THR A 225 21.50 6.47 -11.23
N VAL A 226 21.11 6.06 -12.43
CA VAL A 226 21.43 6.76 -13.67
C VAL A 226 20.32 7.78 -13.94
N GLN A 227 20.69 9.04 -14.17
CA GLN A 227 19.75 10.13 -14.46
C GLN A 227 20.04 10.70 -15.85
N ALA A 228 19.00 10.94 -16.65
CA ALA A 228 19.11 11.65 -17.91
C ALA A 228 19.55 13.10 -17.67
N VAL A 229 20.56 13.57 -18.39
CA VAL A 229 21.00 14.97 -18.34
C VAL A 229 20.14 15.78 -19.31
N GLN A 230 19.51 16.86 -18.86
CA GLN A 230 18.74 17.76 -19.75
C GLN A 230 19.68 18.58 -20.63
N GLY A 231 19.19 18.99 -21.81
CA GLY A 231 19.89 19.89 -22.73
C GLY A 231 20.24 21.26 -22.11
N SER A 232 20.86 22.14 -22.89
CA SER A 232 21.15 23.52 -22.47
C SER A 232 19.87 24.30 -22.16
N CYS A 233 19.92 25.26 -21.25
CA CYS A 233 18.81 26.21 -21.08
C CYS A 233 18.80 27.21 -22.23
N THR A 234 17.61 27.71 -22.56
CA THR A 234 17.41 28.90 -23.39
C THR A 234 16.98 30.07 -22.50
N PHE A 235 17.09 31.28 -23.03
CA PHE A 235 16.79 32.53 -22.32
C PHE A 235 16.07 33.53 -23.23
N ASP A 236 15.21 33.06 -24.12
CA ASP A 236 14.52 33.91 -25.10
C ASP A 236 13.63 34.94 -24.39
N TYR A 237 13.02 34.56 -23.26
CA TYR A 237 12.28 35.48 -22.39
C TYR A 237 13.11 36.69 -21.91
N VAL A 238 14.44 36.57 -21.84
CA VAL A 238 15.31 37.68 -21.43
C VAL A 238 15.44 38.70 -22.56
N THR A 239 15.52 38.22 -23.80
CA THR A 239 15.54 39.07 -25.00
C THR A 239 14.23 39.86 -25.08
N GLU A 240 13.08 39.17 -25.01
CA GLU A 240 11.76 39.79 -25.03
C GLU A 240 11.60 40.84 -23.91
N LEU A 241 12.03 40.49 -22.69
CA LEU A 241 11.99 41.42 -21.55
C LEU A 241 12.86 42.66 -21.77
N THR A 242 14.01 42.50 -22.42
CA THR A 242 14.94 43.61 -22.67
C THR A 242 14.38 44.55 -23.73
N GLU A 243 13.80 44.01 -24.81
CA GLU A 243 13.12 44.78 -25.85
C GLU A 243 11.93 45.56 -25.29
N GLU A 244 11.11 44.90 -24.45
CA GLU A 244 10.00 45.52 -23.73
C GLU A 244 10.46 46.67 -22.84
N ALA A 245 11.53 46.44 -22.05
CA ALA A 245 12.07 47.46 -21.15
C ALA A 245 12.59 48.68 -21.92
N VAL A 246 13.26 48.46 -23.06
CA VAL A 246 13.72 49.57 -23.94
C VAL A 246 12.53 50.38 -24.43
N ARG A 247 11.47 49.72 -24.95
CA ARG A 247 10.27 50.43 -25.43
C ARG A 247 9.62 51.27 -24.34
N LEU A 248 9.44 50.72 -23.13
CA LEU A 248 8.85 51.45 -22.01
C LEU A 248 9.68 52.67 -21.59
N CYS A 249 11.02 52.56 -21.65
CA CYS A 249 11.91 53.69 -21.40
C CYS A 249 11.81 54.78 -22.48
N GLU A 250 11.67 54.40 -23.76
CA GLU A 250 11.51 55.34 -24.87
C GLU A 250 10.17 56.07 -24.83
N GLU A 251 9.10 55.37 -24.47
CA GLU A 251 7.74 55.91 -24.37
C GLU A 251 7.48 56.65 -23.04
N ALA A 252 8.47 56.66 -22.12
CA ALA A 252 8.37 57.24 -20.78
C ALA A 252 7.12 56.79 -19.99
N ILE A 253 6.70 55.54 -20.22
CA ILE A 253 5.54 54.96 -19.56
C ILE A 253 5.93 54.63 -18.12
N VAL A 254 5.25 55.28 -17.18
CA VAL A 254 5.36 54.98 -15.74
C VAL A 254 4.05 54.36 -15.31
N ASP A 255 4.14 53.19 -14.70
CA ASP A 255 2.99 52.54 -14.08
C ASP A 255 2.64 53.28 -12.77
N ASP A 256 1.56 54.05 -12.80
CA ASP A 256 1.00 54.76 -11.63
C ASP A 256 0.10 53.83 -10.80
N ASP A 257 -0.25 52.66 -11.36
CA ASP A 257 -1.13 51.65 -10.79
C ASP A 257 -0.30 50.61 -10.01
N LEU A 258 0.55 51.10 -9.10
CA LEU A 258 1.22 50.27 -8.10
C LEU A 258 0.14 49.55 -7.31
N MET A 259 -0.18 48.30 -7.72
CA MET A 259 -1.09 47.35 -7.05
C MET A 259 -1.07 47.60 -5.54
N GLU A 260 -2.23 47.61 -4.88
CA GLU A 260 -2.35 47.76 -3.42
C GLU A 260 -1.29 46.93 -2.68
N ILE A 261 -0.12 47.53 -2.42
CA ILE A 261 1.00 46.81 -1.83
C ILE A 261 0.57 46.49 -0.42
N PRO A 262 0.54 45.22 -0.01
CA PRO A 262 0.13 44.88 1.34
C PRO A 262 0.96 45.65 2.36
N PRO A 263 0.34 46.14 3.45
CA PRO A 263 1.05 46.86 4.50
C PRO A 263 2.28 46.07 4.98
N THR A 264 3.38 46.77 5.25
CA THR A 264 4.59 46.13 5.77
C THR A 264 4.28 45.45 7.11
N LEU A 265 4.98 44.35 7.44
CA LEU A 265 4.73 43.62 8.70
C LEU A 265 4.83 44.50 9.97
N THR A 266 5.60 45.59 9.89
CA THR A 266 5.74 46.58 10.97
C THR A 266 4.60 47.60 11.02
N SER A 267 3.89 47.86 9.92
CA SER A 267 2.73 48.76 9.94
C SER A 267 1.54 48.20 10.76
N THR A 268 1.48 46.88 10.96
CA THR A 268 0.53 46.23 11.88
C THR A 268 1.03 46.13 13.33
N SER A 269 2.28 46.50 13.62
CA SER A 269 2.83 46.41 14.98
C SER A 269 2.33 47.47 15.95
N GLY A 270 1.64 48.51 15.43
CA GLY A 270 0.89 49.49 16.22
C GLY A 270 -0.61 49.20 16.33
N ALA A 271 -1.11 48.09 15.74
CA ALA A 271 -2.48 47.68 15.96
C ALA A 271 -2.59 47.13 17.39
N ASP A 272 -3.40 47.79 18.23
CA ASP A 272 -3.64 47.35 19.60
C ASP A 272 -4.05 45.87 19.60
N ARG A 273 -3.35 45.06 20.39
CA ARG A 273 -3.74 43.67 20.62
C ARG A 273 -5.16 43.68 21.15
N LEU A 274 -6.08 43.06 20.41
CA LEU A 274 -7.45 42.86 20.86
C LEU A 274 -7.42 42.23 22.25
N ASN A 275 -8.14 42.83 23.20
CA ASN A 275 -8.36 42.21 24.49
C ASN A 275 -9.15 40.90 24.31
N LYS A 276 -9.10 40.05 25.33
CA LYS A 276 -9.67 38.70 25.28
C LYS A 276 -11.18 38.75 24.98
N GLU A 277 -11.88 39.72 25.54
CA GLU A 277 -13.31 39.94 25.35
C GLU A 277 -13.64 40.28 23.89
N ALA A 278 -12.90 41.22 23.29
CA ALA A 278 -13.08 41.61 21.89
C ALA A 278 -12.73 40.46 20.93
N ALA A 279 -11.70 39.68 21.23
CA ALA A 279 -11.35 38.50 20.45
C ALA A 279 -12.42 37.40 20.52
N ILE A 280 -13.01 37.17 21.70
CA ILE A 280 -14.12 36.23 21.88
C ILE A 280 -15.37 36.71 21.12
N GLN A 281 -15.67 38.01 21.18
CA GLN A 281 -16.81 38.58 20.47
C GLN A 281 -16.65 38.48 18.94
N ALA A 282 -15.47 38.82 18.41
CA ALA A 282 -15.16 38.67 16.98
C ALA A 282 -15.22 37.21 16.51
N HIS A 283 -14.81 36.26 17.37
CA HIS A 283 -14.96 34.84 17.08
C HIS A 283 -16.43 34.43 16.99
N ARG A 284 -17.28 34.89 17.93
CA ARG A 284 -18.71 34.59 17.94
C ARG A 284 -19.43 35.18 16.73
N THR A 285 -19.16 36.43 16.36
CA THR A 285 -19.81 37.11 15.23
C THR A 285 -19.41 36.53 13.88
N ARG A 286 -18.19 36.00 13.73
CA ARG A 286 -17.74 35.34 12.50
C ARG A 286 -18.49 34.03 12.21
N PHE A 287 -19.06 33.40 13.23
CA PHE A 287 -19.77 32.11 13.12
C PHE A 287 -21.27 32.20 13.40
N SER A 288 -21.80 33.39 13.70
CA SER A 288 -23.25 33.62 13.67
C SER A 288 -23.69 33.69 12.22
N ILE A 289 -24.32 32.63 11.76
CA ILE A 289 -25.13 32.62 10.54
C ILE A 289 -26.37 33.45 10.89
N ASP A 290 -26.65 34.51 10.14
CA ASP A 290 -27.92 35.23 10.23
C ASP A 290 -29.06 34.22 10.01
N GLU A 291 -29.90 34.02 11.04
CA GLU A 291 -31.14 33.22 10.97
C GLU A 291 -32.21 33.90 10.11
#